data_AF-A0A532E8Q2-F1
#
_entry.id   AF-A0A532E8Q2-F1
#
_cell.length_a   1.000
_cell.length_b   1.000
_cell.length_c   1.000
_cell.angle_alpha   90.00
_cell.angle_beta   90.00
_cell.angle_gamma   90.00
#
_symmetry.space_group_name_H-M   'P 1'
#
loop_
_entity.id
_entity.type
_entity.pdbx_description
1 polymer ?
#
loop_
_entity_poly.entity_id
_entity_poly.type
_entity_poly.pdbx_seq_one_letter_code
_entity_poly.pdbx_strand_id
1 'polypeptide(L)'
;MKVLSSGQYSAGFTVWAPFVSADDFHDRSPAEKRAIYLALKQTAADEAVPYWQGLLTEWSWTNRKKKEELALLAADILGKLATPAAVAALEIGQKKGGAAVRQACTSALSVANRQHRQSIPSAANS
;
A
#
# COMPACT_ATOMS: atom_id res chain seq x y z
N MET A 1 -12.28 12.23 -1.62
CA MET A 1 -12.21 10.74 -1.72
C MET A 1 -13.55 10.02 -1.67
N LYS A 2 -14.61 10.57 -1.03
CA LYS A 2 -15.91 9.88 -0.86
C LYS A 2 -16.57 9.41 -2.18
N VAL A 3 -16.27 10.07 -3.29
CA VAL A 3 -16.78 9.72 -4.63
C VAL A 3 -16.11 8.45 -5.18
N LEU A 4 -14.82 8.26 -4.94
CA LEU A 4 -14.08 7.06 -5.39
C LEU A 4 -14.46 5.81 -4.58
N SER A 5 -14.81 5.98 -3.30
CA SER A 5 -15.26 4.89 -2.44
C SER A 5 -16.62 4.30 -2.81
N SER A 6 -17.35 4.89 -3.77
CA SER A 6 -18.62 4.37 -4.28
C SER A 6 -18.46 3.06 -5.08
N GLY A 7 -17.24 2.72 -5.49
CA GLY A 7 -16.96 1.56 -6.35
C GLY A 7 -17.36 1.78 -7.83
N GLN A 8 -17.89 2.95 -8.18
CA GLN A 8 -18.31 3.27 -9.56
C GLN A 8 -17.14 3.61 -10.49
N TYR A 9 -15.95 3.84 -9.93
CA TYR A 9 -14.75 4.22 -10.69
C TYR A 9 -13.71 3.11 -10.56
N SER A 10 -13.37 2.50 -11.70
CA SER A 10 -12.29 1.52 -11.81
C SER A 10 -11.27 2.00 -12.84
N ALA A 11 -10.00 1.75 -12.55
CA ALA A 11 -8.88 2.01 -13.43
C ALA A 11 -7.79 1.00 -13.05
N GLY A 12 -7.47 0.12 -13.98
CA GLY A 12 -6.44 -0.91 -13.78
C GLY A 12 -5.06 -0.30 -13.56
N PHE A 13 -4.13 -1.09 -13.01
CA PHE A 13 -2.79 -0.60 -12.67
C PHE A 13 -2.03 -0.07 -13.89
N THR A 14 -2.29 -0.60 -15.08
CA THR A 14 -1.66 -0.16 -16.34
C THR A 14 -1.89 1.32 -16.64
N VAL A 15 -3.05 1.88 -16.25
CA VAL A 15 -3.36 3.30 -16.40
C VAL A 15 -2.55 4.15 -15.42
N TRP A 16 -2.30 3.63 -14.22
CA TRP A 16 -1.58 4.33 -13.16
C TRP A 16 -0.06 4.23 -13.29
N ALA A 17 0.44 3.12 -13.85
CA ALA A 17 1.86 2.77 -13.86
C ALA A 17 2.78 3.90 -14.38
N PRO A 18 2.46 4.61 -15.49
CA PRO A 18 3.29 5.71 -15.97
C PRO A 18 3.38 6.88 -14.99
N PHE A 19 2.34 7.13 -14.19
CA PHE A 19 2.28 8.25 -13.25
C PHE A 19 3.01 7.97 -11.95
N VAL A 20 2.86 6.76 -11.40
CA VAL A 20 3.43 6.39 -10.09
C VAL A 20 4.87 5.90 -10.20
N SER A 21 5.31 5.56 -11.42
CA SER A 21 6.70 5.17 -11.72
C SER A 21 7.51 6.30 -12.37
N ALA A 22 6.90 7.47 -12.57
CA ALA A 22 7.60 8.63 -13.11
C ALA A 22 8.70 9.10 -12.15
N ASP A 23 9.84 9.52 -12.70
CA ASP A 23 10.98 9.98 -11.90
C ASP A 23 10.61 11.14 -10.99
N ASP A 24 9.72 12.04 -11.40
CA ASP A 24 9.29 13.21 -10.62
C ASP A 24 8.24 12.87 -9.54
N PHE A 25 7.71 11.64 -9.50
CA PHE A 25 6.65 11.28 -8.55
C PHE A 25 7.13 11.43 -7.10
N HIS A 26 8.40 11.17 -6.84
CA HIS A 26 8.99 11.28 -5.52
C HIS A 26 9.15 12.74 -5.04
N ASP A 27 9.06 13.72 -5.95
CA ASP A 27 9.13 15.15 -5.64
C ASP A 27 7.78 15.77 -5.26
N ARG A 28 6.68 15.03 -5.50
CA ARG A 28 5.35 15.46 -5.10
C ARG A 28 5.25 15.62 -3.58
N SER A 29 4.31 16.46 -3.14
CA SER A 29 4.08 16.66 -1.71
C SER A 29 3.62 15.35 -1.04
N PRO A 30 3.89 15.16 0.27
CA PRO A 30 3.40 13.98 1.00
C PRO A 30 1.88 13.81 0.92
N ALA A 31 1.13 14.92 0.90
CA ALA A 31 -0.32 14.92 0.78
C ALA A 31 -0.79 14.39 -0.58
N GLU A 32 -0.14 14.81 -1.68
CA GLU A 32 -0.46 14.34 -3.02
C GLU A 32 -0.11 12.87 -3.21
N LYS A 33 1.09 12.43 -2.79
CA LYS A 33 1.49 11.02 -2.83
C LYS A 33 0.46 10.13 -2.13
N ARG A 34 0.03 10.54 -0.94
CA ARG A 34 -1.01 9.83 -0.16
C ARG A 34 -2.36 9.81 -0.87
N ALA A 35 -2.80 10.92 -1.43
CA ALA A 35 -4.04 10.99 -2.18
C ALA A 35 -4.03 10.05 -3.40
N ILE A 36 -2.92 10.02 -4.14
CA ILE A 36 -2.72 9.17 -5.30
C ILE A 36 -2.73 7.68 -4.90
N TYR A 37 -2.00 7.28 -3.86
CA TYR A 37 -2.02 5.87 -3.43
C TYR A 37 -3.38 5.44 -2.90
N LEU A 38 -4.13 6.32 -2.23
CA LEU A 38 -5.50 6.02 -1.81
C LEU A 38 -6.45 5.87 -3.01
N ALA A 39 -6.27 6.68 -4.06
CA ALA A 39 -7.02 6.52 -5.31
C ALA A 39 -6.66 5.19 -6.00
N LEU A 40 -5.37 4.89 -6.11
CA LEU A 40 -4.87 3.64 -6.68
C LEU A 40 -5.41 2.41 -5.96
N LYS A 41 -5.38 2.41 -4.61
CA LYS A 41 -6.00 1.38 -3.76
C LYS A 41 -7.47 1.19 -4.11
N GLN A 42 -8.20 2.28 -4.30
CA GLN A 42 -9.63 2.23 -4.55
C GLN A 42 -9.99 1.76 -5.97
N THR A 43 -9.15 2.05 -6.97
CA THR A 43 -9.49 1.79 -8.38
C THR A 43 -8.85 0.53 -8.94
N ALA A 44 -7.64 0.17 -8.48
CA ALA A 44 -6.85 -0.97 -8.97
C ALA A 44 -6.72 -2.11 -7.94
N ALA A 45 -6.91 -1.81 -6.64
CA ALA A 45 -6.87 -2.78 -5.55
C ALA A 45 -5.64 -3.73 -5.64
N ASP A 46 -5.87 -5.04 -5.80
CA ASP A 46 -4.82 -6.06 -5.80
C ASP A 46 -3.88 -5.98 -7.02
N GLU A 47 -4.31 -5.38 -8.14
CA GLU A 47 -3.43 -5.18 -9.31
C GLU A 47 -2.22 -4.30 -9.00
N ALA A 48 -2.34 -3.41 -8.00
CA ALA A 48 -1.27 -2.50 -7.59
C ALA A 48 -0.29 -3.12 -6.56
N VAL A 49 -0.60 -4.30 -6.01
CA VAL A 49 0.21 -4.93 -4.96
C VAL A 49 1.66 -5.19 -5.40
N PRO A 50 1.95 -5.68 -6.62
CA PRO A 50 3.34 -5.89 -7.06
C PRO A 50 4.17 -4.60 -7.06
N TYR A 51 3.56 -3.46 -7.42
CA TYR A 51 4.25 -2.16 -7.40
C TYR A 51 4.64 -1.76 -5.98
N TRP A 52 3.70 -1.82 -5.03
CA TRP A 52 4.00 -1.48 -3.64
C TRP A 52 4.99 -2.46 -3.01
N GLN A 53 4.90 -3.76 -3.30
CA GLN A 53 5.88 -4.74 -2.85
C GLN A 53 7.29 -4.43 -3.37
N GLY A 54 7.40 -4.01 -4.64
CA GLY A 54 8.65 -3.54 -5.22
C GLY A 54 9.30 -2.47 -4.34
N LEU A 55 8.55 -1.43 -3.97
CA LEU A 55 9.04 -0.36 -3.09
C LEU A 55 9.49 -0.86 -1.71
N LEU A 56 8.80 -1.86 -1.13
CA LEU A 56 9.18 -2.40 0.19
C LEU A 56 10.52 -3.14 0.18
N THR A 57 10.90 -3.67 -0.98
CA THR A 57 12.08 -4.54 -1.14
C THR A 57 13.20 -3.89 -1.94
N GLU A 58 12.95 -2.70 -2.49
CA GLU A 58 13.91 -2.00 -3.32
C GLU A 58 15.13 -1.57 -2.50
N TRP A 59 16.31 -1.96 -2.98
CA TRP A 59 17.57 -1.45 -2.47
C TRP A 59 18.06 -0.32 -3.38
N SER A 60 18.08 0.91 -2.85
CA SER A 60 18.53 2.07 -3.62
C SER A 60 19.51 2.94 -2.84
N TRP A 61 20.65 3.19 -3.46
CA TRP A 61 21.68 4.14 -3.04
C TRP A 61 21.36 5.60 -3.43
N THR A 62 20.59 5.83 -4.49
CA THR A 62 20.13 7.16 -4.93
C THR A 62 18.72 7.46 -4.42
N ASN A 63 18.43 8.73 -4.11
CA ASN A 63 17.15 9.20 -3.57
C ASN A 63 16.61 8.40 -2.37
N ARG A 64 17.52 7.79 -1.59
CA ARG A 64 17.19 6.82 -0.53
C ARG A 64 16.09 7.30 0.41
N LYS A 65 16.17 8.54 0.91
CA LYS A 65 15.15 9.10 1.83
C LYS A 65 13.77 9.20 1.18
N LYS A 66 13.71 9.64 -0.08
CA LYS A 66 12.44 9.81 -0.81
C LYS A 66 11.85 8.45 -1.19
N LYS A 67 12.68 7.48 -1.56
CA LYS A 67 12.25 6.09 -1.81
C LYS A 67 11.78 5.41 -0.52
N GLU A 68 12.45 5.63 0.60
CA GLU A 68 12.02 5.15 1.91
C GLU A 68 10.66 5.75 2.30
N GLU A 69 10.42 7.04 2.06
CA GLU A 69 9.10 7.68 2.25
C GLU A 69 8.00 6.95 1.45
N LEU A 70 8.24 6.66 0.17
CA LEU A 70 7.30 5.92 -0.66
C LEU A 70 7.06 4.49 -0.18
N ALA A 71 8.10 3.80 0.30
CA ALA A 71 7.98 2.46 0.88
C ALA A 71 7.18 2.46 2.18
N LEU A 72 7.36 3.46 3.06
CA LEU A 72 6.58 3.61 4.28
C LEU A 72 5.10 3.88 3.96
N LEU A 73 4.82 4.72 2.96
CA LEU A 73 3.46 4.97 2.49
C LEU A 73 2.84 3.72 1.85
N ALA A 74 3.62 2.95 1.09
CA ALA A 74 3.19 1.68 0.50
C ALA A 74 2.76 0.68 1.58
N ALA A 75 3.53 0.55 2.66
CA ALA A 75 3.18 -0.31 3.79
C ALA A 75 1.85 0.10 4.45
N ASP A 76 1.61 1.40 4.68
CA ASP A 76 0.34 1.92 5.21
C ASP A 76 -0.85 1.57 4.30
N ILE A 77 -0.67 1.69 2.99
CA ILE A 77 -1.74 1.43 2.01
C ILE A 77 -2.05 -0.06 1.89
N LEU A 78 -1.04 -0.92 1.84
CA LEU A 78 -1.21 -2.38 1.88
C LEU A 78 -1.92 -2.83 3.16
N GLY A 79 -1.57 -2.25 4.32
CA GLY A 79 -2.24 -2.53 5.59
C GLY A 79 -3.71 -2.13 5.61
N LYS A 80 -4.09 -1.08 4.86
CA LYS A 80 -5.48 -0.64 4.68
C LYS A 80 -6.22 -1.40 3.58
N LEU A 81 -5.52 -2.03 2.66
CA LEU A 81 -6.09 -2.89 1.63
C LEU A 81 -6.46 -4.24 2.24
N ALA A 82 -5.60 -4.80 3.10
CA ALA A 82 -5.86 -5.97 3.93
C ALA A 82 -6.39 -7.21 3.19
N THR A 83 -6.13 -7.30 1.88
CA THR A 83 -6.35 -8.50 1.08
C THR A 83 -5.24 -9.53 1.33
N PRO A 84 -5.45 -10.82 1.01
CA PRO A 84 -4.41 -11.84 1.13
C PRO A 84 -3.12 -11.48 0.37
N ALA A 85 -3.24 -10.90 -0.84
CA ALA A 85 -2.10 -10.44 -1.62
C ALA A 85 -1.34 -9.31 -0.92
N ALA A 86 -2.06 -8.34 -0.34
CA ALA A 86 -1.45 -7.24 0.40
C ALA A 86 -0.74 -7.71 1.67
N VAL A 87 -1.32 -8.67 2.40
CA VAL A 87 -0.70 -9.28 3.59
C VAL A 87 0.59 -10.01 3.21
N ALA A 88 0.58 -10.82 2.15
CA ALA A 88 1.78 -11.51 1.67
C ALA A 88 2.90 -10.52 1.29
N ALA A 89 2.56 -9.40 0.62
CA ALA A 89 3.53 -8.35 0.31
C ALA A 89 4.14 -7.70 1.56
N LEU A 90 3.32 -7.45 2.59
CA LEU A 90 3.79 -6.91 3.88
C LEU A 90 4.73 -7.89 4.61
N GLU A 91 4.44 -9.19 4.58
CA GLU A 91 5.32 -10.21 5.16
C GLU A 91 6.68 -10.25 4.46
N ILE A 92 6.70 -10.10 3.14
CA ILE A 92 7.93 -9.99 2.36
C ILE A 92 8.70 -8.73 2.78
N GLY A 93 8.04 -7.58 2.88
CA GLY A 93 8.65 -6.32 3.33
C GLY A 93 9.18 -6.38 4.77
N GLN A 94 8.48 -7.06 5.68
CA GLN A 94 8.92 -7.29 7.06
C GLN A 94 10.23 -8.10 7.14
N LYS A 95 10.45 -9.00 6.18
CA LYS A 95 11.64 -9.86 6.11
C LYS A 95 12.79 -9.20 5.36
N LYS A 96 12.50 -8.52 4.24
CA LYS A 96 13.52 -8.06 3.27
C LYS A 96 13.76 -6.55 3.25
N GLY A 97 12.87 -5.74 3.81
CA GLY A 97 12.99 -4.28 3.78
C GLY A 97 14.11 -3.74 4.68
N GLY A 98 14.42 -2.44 4.52
CA GLY A 98 15.24 -1.70 5.47
C GLY A 98 14.58 -1.58 6.85
N ALA A 99 15.33 -1.19 7.89
CA ALA A 99 14.83 -1.18 9.28
C ALA A 99 13.50 -0.42 9.45
N ALA A 100 13.38 0.79 8.89
CA ALA A 100 12.15 1.57 8.94
C ALA A 100 10.98 0.89 8.21
N VAL A 101 11.25 0.33 7.02
CA VAL A 101 10.26 -0.40 6.22
C VAL A 101 9.78 -1.66 6.94
N ARG A 102 10.68 -2.42 7.58
CA ARG A 102 10.31 -3.61 8.38
C ARG A 102 9.40 -3.26 9.54
N GLN A 103 9.66 -2.15 10.22
CA GLN A 103 8.83 -1.67 11.32
C GLN A 103 7.45 -1.21 10.81
N ALA A 104 7.40 -0.51 9.67
CA ALA A 104 6.16 -0.12 9.03
C ALA A 104 5.34 -1.34 8.60
N CYS A 105 5.96 -2.36 8.02
CA CYS A 105 5.29 -3.60 7.62
C CYS A 105 4.70 -4.33 8.84
N THR A 106 5.45 -4.42 9.96
CA THR A 106 4.95 -4.98 11.21
C THR A 106 3.71 -4.26 11.74
N SER A 107 3.73 -2.93 11.68
CA SER A 107 2.62 -2.09 12.11
C SER A 107 1.40 -2.26 11.19
N ALA A 108 1.62 -2.32 9.87
CA ALA A 108 0.59 -2.53 8.87
C ALA A 108 -0.07 -3.92 8.97
N LEU A 109 0.70 -4.98 9.22
CA LEU A 109 0.18 -6.33 9.49
C LEU A 109 -0.75 -6.33 10.71
N SER A 110 -0.40 -5.58 11.75
CA SER A 110 -1.25 -5.43 12.94
C SER A 110 -2.56 -4.70 12.64
N VAL A 111 -2.59 -3.81 11.64
CA VAL A 111 -3.81 -3.17 11.15
C VAL A 111 -4.64 -4.16 10.33
N ALA A 112 -4.05 -4.85 9.36
CA ALA A 112 -4.74 -5.82 8.51
C ALA A 112 -5.38 -6.95 9.34
N ASN A 113 -4.67 -7.48 10.34
CA ASN A 113 -5.18 -8.51 11.25
C ASN A 113 -6.37 -8.06 12.11
N ARG A 114 -6.49 -6.75 12.39
CA ARG A 114 -7.66 -6.20 13.09
C ARG A 114 -8.86 -6.10 12.16
N GLN A 115 -8.64 -5.67 10.91
CA GLN A 115 -9.71 -5.59 9.91
C GLN A 115 -10.26 -6.97 9.56
N HIS A 116 -9.40 -7.97 9.40
CA HIS A 116 -9.82 -9.35 9.15
C HIS A 116 -10.70 -9.89 10.29
N ARG A 117 -10.34 -9.60 11.55
CA ARG A 117 -11.15 -9.97 12.72
C ARG A 117 -12.52 -9.30 12.74
N GLN A 118 -12.62 -8.06 12.26
CA GLN A 118 -13.89 -7.32 12.19
C GLN A 118 -14.79 -7.79 11.04
N SER A 119 -14.23 -8.35 9.96
CA SER A 119 -15.01 -8.87 8.84
C SER A 119 -15.64 -10.24 9.09
N ILE A 120 -15.22 -10.98 10.14
CA ILE A 120 -15.84 -12.24 10.53
C ILE A 120 -17.07 -11.91 11.39
N PRO A 121 -18.31 -12.20 10.94
CA PRO A 121 -19.50 -11.98 11.76
C PRO A 121 -19.37 -12.83 13.03
N SER A 122 -19.54 -12.21 14.20
CA SER A 122 -19.60 -12.93 15.46
C SER A 122 -20.80 -13.87 15.40
N ALA A 123 -20.55 -15.18 15.25
CA ALA A 123 -21.53 -16.22 15.49
C ALA A 123 -21.80 -16.31 17.00
N ALA A 124 -22.41 -15.25 17.54
CA ALA A 124 -22.90 -15.20 18.90
C ALA A 124 -24.32 -14.65 18.81
N ASN A 125 -25.24 -15.59 18.62
CA ASN A 125 -26.56 -15.65 19.26
C ASN A 125 -27.18 -16.98 18.85
N SER A 126 -27.02 -17.95 19.75
CA SER A 126 -27.82 -19.16 19.85
C SER A 126 -29.26 -18.84 20.24
#